data_AF-A0A9E2RBG9-F1
#
_entry.id   AF-A0A9E2RBG9-F1
#
_cell.length_a   1.000
_cell.length_b   1.000
_cell.length_c   1.000
_cell.angle_alpha   90.00
_cell.angle_beta   90.00
_cell.angle_gamma   90.00
#
_symmetry.space_group_name_H-M   'P 1'
#
loop_
_entity.id
_entity.type
_entity.pdbx_description
1 polymer ?
#
loop_
_entity_poly.entity_id
_entity_poly.type
_entity_poly.pdbx_seq_one_letter_code
_entity_poly.pdbx_strand_id
1 'polypeptide(L)'
;MTRGIVRAMLWSGGIGMALFFITTGLAWTLFERPLHKLADWMRRLRFGNTPELPPLGLPVRKLTDETVHLAASFRAARTKEREEAQEVVRSDKAWTRDRLRAHAIDALSGQPLVVVSNREPYMHQLRDGKPSLVRPASGLVTGLDPVLRATGGL
;
A
#
# COMPACT_ATOMS: atom_id res chain seq x y z
N MET A 1 41.10 39.08 -49.53
CA MET A 1 40.59 37.74 -49.16
C MET A 1 39.09 37.69 -49.42
N THR A 2 38.65 36.72 -50.20
CA THR A 2 37.40 36.73 -50.97
C THR A 2 36.16 36.52 -50.09
N ARG A 3 35.09 37.28 -50.35
CA ARG A 3 33.78 37.20 -49.66
C ARG A 3 33.20 35.77 -49.58
N GLY A 4 33.62 34.87 -50.48
CA GLY A 4 33.29 33.45 -50.44
C GLY A 4 33.90 32.68 -49.27
N ILE A 5 35.14 32.99 -48.86
CA ILE A 5 35.82 32.31 -47.75
C ILE A 5 35.15 32.68 -46.42
N VAL A 6 34.80 33.95 -46.23
CA VAL A 6 34.10 34.41 -45.02
C VAL A 6 32.71 33.79 -44.91
N ARG A 7 31.97 33.67 -46.03
CA ARG A 7 30.69 32.96 -46.05
C ARG A 7 30.86 31.47 -45.72
N ALA A 8 31.83 30.79 -46.33
CA ALA A 8 32.09 29.38 -46.05
C ALA A 8 32.45 29.13 -44.57
N MET A 9 33.22 30.03 -43.96
CA MET A 9 33.61 29.96 -42.55
C MET A 9 32.44 30.22 -41.59
N LEU A 10 31.50 31.10 -41.96
CA LEU A 10 30.26 31.31 -41.20
C LEU A 10 29.31 30.10 -41.30
N TRP A 11 29.19 29.49 -42.48
CA TRP A 11 28.37 28.29 -42.67
C TRP A 11 28.94 27.07 -41.93
N SER A 12 30.25 26.85 -41.95
CA SER A 12 30.86 25.75 -41.20
C SER A 12 30.74 25.92 -39.68
N GLY A 13 30.87 27.16 -39.18
CA GLY A 13 30.62 27.48 -37.77
C GLY A 13 29.17 27.22 -37.36
N GLY A 14 28.21 27.62 -38.20
CA GLY A 14 26.78 27.36 -37.98
C GLY A 14 26.45 25.87 -37.95
N ILE A 15 27.02 25.07 -38.86
CA ILE A 15 26.85 23.62 -38.90
C ILE A 15 27.43 22.96 -37.65
N GLY A 16 28.63 23.36 -37.23
CA GLY A 16 29.26 22.84 -36.01
C GLY A 16 28.43 23.13 -34.76
N MET A 17 27.88 24.34 -34.65
CA MET A 17 27.02 24.71 -33.53
C MET A 17 25.70 23.94 -33.54
N ALA A 18 25.07 23.74 -34.71
CA ALA A 18 23.87 22.92 -34.84
C ALA A 18 24.15 21.45 -34.43
N LEU A 19 25.26 20.86 -34.89
CA LEU A 19 25.69 19.51 -34.50
C LEU A 19 25.94 19.39 -32.99
N PHE A 20 26.52 20.41 -32.37
CA PHE A 20 26.71 20.45 -30.92
C PHE A 20 25.36 20.42 -30.20
N PHE A 21 24.41 21.30 -30.56
CA PHE A 21 23.09 21.31 -29.94
C PHE A 21 22.30 20.01 -30.17
N ILE A 22 22.41 19.41 -31.37
CA ILE A 22 21.75 18.13 -31.68
C ILE A 22 22.34 17.00 -30.86
N THR A 23 23.67 16.90 -30.75
CA THR A 23 24.31 15.82 -29.99
C THR A 23 24.06 15.95 -28.49
N THR A 24 24.09 17.18 -27.95
CA THR A 24 23.73 17.44 -26.55
C THR A 24 22.26 17.13 -26.28
N GLY A 25 21.34 17.56 -27.15
CA GLY A 25 19.90 17.26 -27.00
C GLY A 25 19.59 15.76 -27.12
N LEU A 26 20.30 15.06 -28.00
CA LEU A 26 20.18 13.61 -28.16
C LEU A 26 20.72 12.87 -26.93
N ALA A 27 21.88 13.27 -26.40
CA ALA A 27 22.40 12.72 -25.15
C ALA A 27 21.45 12.96 -23.98
N TRP A 28 20.92 14.19 -23.85
CA TRP A 28 19.96 14.54 -22.80
C TRP A 28 18.70 13.65 -22.84
N THR A 29 18.14 13.47 -24.03
CA THR A 29 16.92 12.65 -24.22
C THR A 29 17.15 11.15 -24.05
N LEU A 30 18.31 10.64 -24.47
CA LEU A 30 18.68 9.22 -24.36
C LEU A 30 19.10 8.80 -22.95
N PHE A 31 19.63 9.72 -22.13
CA PHE A 31 20.17 9.38 -20.81
C PHE A 31 19.29 9.86 -19.65
N GLU A 32 18.87 11.13 -19.61
CA GLU A 32 18.18 11.66 -18.41
C GLU A 32 16.77 11.11 -18.25
N ARG A 33 15.99 11.07 -19.33
CA ARG A 33 14.61 10.59 -19.30
C ARG A 33 14.47 9.14 -18.79
N PRO A 34 15.24 8.15 -19.29
CA PRO A 34 15.14 6.79 -18.78
C PRO A 34 15.66 6.64 -17.34
N LEU A 35 16.70 7.41 -16.95
CA LEU A 35 17.22 7.38 -15.57
C LEU A 35 16.21 7.94 -14.56
N HIS A 36 15.51 9.03 -14.89
CA HIS A 36 14.43 9.55 -14.06
C HIS A 36 13.28 8.55 -13.90
N LYS A 37 12.86 7.91 -15.00
CA LYS A 37 11.84 6.84 -14.95
C LYS A 37 12.28 5.66 -14.07
N LEU A 38 13.56 5.29 -14.14
CA LEU A 38 14.11 4.23 -13.29
C LEU A 38 14.13 4.64 -11.82
N ALA A 39 14.55 5.86 -11.51
CA ALA A 39 14.57 6.39 -10.14
C ALA A 39 13.15 6.47 -9.55
N ASP A 40 12.19 6.96 -10.34
CA ASP A 40 10.79 6.99 -9.95
C ASP A 40 10.21 5.60 -9.75
N TRP A 41 10.58 4.64 -10.61
CA TRP A 41 10.20 3.24 -10.45
C TRP A 41 10.78 2.65 -9.15
N MET A 42 12.06 2.84 -8.86
CA MET A 42 12.69 2.40 -7.60
C MET A 42 12.02 3.06 -6.38
N ARG A 43 11.69 4.35 -6.48
CA ARG A 43 10.98 5.08 -5.43
C ARG A 43 9.60 4.46 -5.18
N ARG A 44 8.83 4.19 -6.25
CA ARG A 44 7.50 3.56 -6.16
C ARG A 44 7.58 2.12 -5.65
N LEU A 45 8.61 1.38 -6.05
CA LEU A 45 8.89 0.03 -5.55
C LEU A 45 9.09 0.04 -4.02
N ARG A 46 9.83 1.03 -3.51
CA ARG A 46 10.09 1.20 -2.07
C ARG A 46 8.84 1.64 -1.28
N PHE A 47 7.98 2.49 -1.84
CA PHE A 47 6.82 3.07 -1.14
C PHE A 47 5.47 2.37 -1.41
N GLY A 48 5.43 1.36 -2.27
CA GLY A 48 4.45 0.27 -2.15
C GLY A 48 3.10 0.42 -2.84
N ASN A 49 3.02 0.92 -4.09
CA ASN A 49 1.82 0.69 -4.92
C ASN A 49 2.10 0.82 -6.44
N THR A 50 2.56 -0.26 -7.09
CA THR A 50 2.78 -0.50 -8.56
C THR A 50 4.04 0.12 -9.21
N PRO A 51 4.53 -0.39 -10.37
CA PRO A 51 4.35 -1.67 -11.07
C PRO A 51 5.57 -2.61 -10.96
N GLU A 52 5.35 -3.91 -11.14
CA GLU A 52 6.33 -4.98 -10.91
C GLU A 52 7.51 -5.05 -11.90
N LEU A 53 7.41 -4.42 -13.08
CA LEU A 53 8.45 -4.51 -14.11
C LEU A 53 9.24 -3.19 -14.23
N PRO A 54 10.59 -3.27 -14.34
CA PRO A 54 11.41 -2.10 -14.60
C PRO A 54 11.07 -1.48 -15.96
N PRO A 55 11.23 -0.15 -16.13
CA PRO A 55 10.96 0.52 -17.39
C PRO A 55 11.87 0.01 -18.51
N LEU A 56 11.29 -0.38 -19.65
CA LEU A 56 12.04 -0.73 -20.86
C LEU A 56 12.65 0.54 -21.49
N GLY A 57 13.89 0.45 -21.97
CA GLY A 57 14.59 1.55 -22.65
C GLY A 57 15.79 2.14 -21.91
N LEU A 58 16.40 1.40 -20.97
CA LEU A 58 17.67 1.80 -20.39
C LEU A 58 18.79 1.74 -21.45
N PRO A 59 19.66 2.75 -21.55
CA PRO A 59 20.70 2.82 -22.59
C PRO A 59 21.78 1.73 -22.43
N VAL A 60 21.87 1.09 -21.26
CA VAL A 60 22.90 0.09 -20.95
C VAL A 60 22.24 -1.26 -20.62
N ARG A 61 22.50 -2.29 -21.43
CA ARG A 61 21.91 -3.63 -21.26
C ARG A 61 22.18 -4.27 -19.89
N LYS A 62 23.40 -4.10 -19.36
CA LYS A 62 23.76 -4.59 -18.01
C LYS A 62 22.90 -3.98 -16.90
N LEU A 63 22.50 -2.72 -17.06
CA LEU A 63 21.66 -2.04 -16.06
C LEU A 63 20.24 -2.63 -16.06
N THR A 64 19.72 -2.98 -17.24
CA THR A 64 18.45 -3.71 -17.37
C THR A 64 18.49 -5.03 -16.63
N ASP A 65 19.52 -5.85 -16.86
CA ASP A 65 19.65 -7.17 -16.23
C ASP A 65 19.70 -7.08 -14.70
N GLU A 66 20.48 -6.14 -14.16
CA GLU A 66 20.56 -5.92 -12.70
C GLU A 66 19.24 -5.41 -12.11
N THR A 67 18.52 -4.52 -12.81
CA THR A 67 17.23 -4.03 -12.31
C THR A 67 16.17 -5.13 -12.27
N VAL A 68 16.21 -6.08 -13.22
CA VAL A 68 15.36 -7.27 -13.23
C VAL A 68 15.72 -8.20 -12.09
N HIS A 69 17.01 -8.44 -11.86
CA HIS A 69 17.49 -9.27 -10.76
C HIS A 69 17.11 -8.69 -9.38
N LEU A 70 17.24 -7.37 -9.22
CA LEU A 70 16.82 -6.64 -8.03
C LEU A 70 15.29 -6.72 -7.84
N ALA A 71 14.50 -6.55 -8.91
CA ALA A 71 13.05 -6.75 -8.82
C ALA A 71 12.69 -8.17 -8.34
N ALA A 72 13.39 -9.18 -8.84
CA ALA A 72 13.18 -10.57 -8.45
C ALA A 72 13.56 -10.84 -6.98
N SER A 73 14.69 -10.30 -6.51
CA SER A 73 15.13 -10.47 -5.11
C SER A 73 14.18 -9.76 -4.13
N PHE A 74 13.68 -8.56 -4.46
CA PHE A 74 12.67 -7.86 -3.65
C PHE A 74 11.35 -8.64 -3.56
N ARG A 75 10.92 -9.30 -4.65
CA ARG A 75 9.74 -10.17 -4.62
C ARG A 75 9.95 -11.35 -3.67
N ALA A 76 11.08 -12.04 -3.80
CA ALA A 76 11.42 -13.21 -2.97
C ALA A 76 11.52 -12.85 -1.47
N ALA A 77 12.07 -11.68 -1.14
CA ALA A 77 12.14 -11.19 0.24
C ALA A 77 10.74 -10.89 0.81
N ARG A 78 9.89 -10.20 0.04
CA ARG A 78 8.51 -9.89 0.46
C ARG A 78 7.63 -11.11 0.63
N THR A 79 7.77 -12.14 -0.22
CA THR A 79 6.99 -13.37 -0.08
C THR A 79 7.37 -14.10 1.20
N LYS A 80 8.67 -14.17 1.53
CA LYS A 80 9.15 -14.78 2.77
C LYS A 80 8.64 -14.06 4.02
N GLU A 81 8.74 -12.73 4.06
CA GLU A 81 8.19 -11.94 5.18
C GLU A 81 6.67 -12.06 5.29
N ARG A 82 5.96 -12.15 4.16
CA ARG A 82 4.49 -12.36 4.17
C ARG A 82 4.10 -13.75 4.64
N GLU A 83 4.86 -14.78 4.29
CA GLU A 83 4.63 -16.15 4.78
C GLU A 83 4.86 -16.22 6.29
N GLU A 84 5.95 -15.65 6.79
CA GLU A 84 6.23 -15.54 8.23
C GLU A 84 5.16 -14.70 8.96
N ALA A 85 4.74 -13.56 8.40
CA ALA A 85 3.69 -12.73 8.97
C ALA A 85 2.30 -13.40 8.92
N GLN A 86 1.99 -14.13 7.85
CA GLN A 86 0.75 -14.92 7.76
C GLN A 86 0.76 -16.09 8.73
N GLU A 87 1.90 -16.74 8.96
CA GLU A 87 2.05 -17.79 9.96
C GLU A 87 1.86 -17.23 11.38
N VAL A 88 2.43 -16.07 11.69
CA VAL A 88 2.21 -15.37 12.98
C VAL A 88 0.74 -14.93 13.15
N VAL A 89 0.10 -14.37 12.11
CA VAL A 89 -1.33 -13.99 12.17
C VAL A 89 -2.25 -15.20 12.25
N ARG A 90 -1.88 -16.33 11.63
CA ARG A 90 -2.60 -17.61 11.68
C ARG A 90 -2.40 -18.32 13.03
N SER A 91 -1.28 -18.06 13.69
CA SER A 91 -0.94 -18.50 15.05
C SER A 91 -1.64 -17.65 16.12
N ASP A 92 -1.77 -16.33 15.94
CA ASP A 92 -2.42 -15.41 16.89
C ASP A 92 -3.95 -15.27 16.69
N LYS A 93 -4.63 -16.42 16.69
CA LYS A 93 -6.08 -16.58 16.46
C LYS A 93 -6.97 -16.33 17.69
N ALA A 94 -6.47 -15.68 18.74
CA ALA A 94 -7.32 -15.34 19.87
C ALA A 94 -8.06 -14.01 19.60
N TRP A 95 -9.39 -14.06 19.50
CA TRP A 95 -10.20 -12.85 19.54
C TRP A 95 -10.06 -12.19 20.91
N THR A 96 -9.28 -11.11 20.99
CA THR A 96 -9.18 -10.28 22.18
C THR A 96 -10.25 -9.18 22.17
N ARG A 97 -10.63 -8.69 23.35
CA ARG A 97 -11.66 -7.63 23.52
C ARG A 97 -11.34 -6.40 22.68
N ASP A 98 -10.08 -5.95 22.72
CA ASP A 98 -9.63 -4.73 22.02
C ASP A 98 -9.62 -4.91 20.50
N ARG A 99 -9.25 -6.10 20.01
CA ARG A 99 -9.29 -6.42 18.57
C ARG A 99 -10.72 -6.44 18.05
N LEU A 100 -11.65 -7.04 18.79
CA LEU A 100 -13.06 -7.05 18.42
C LEU A 100 -13.63 -5.62 18.40
N ARG A 101 -13.25 -4.79 19.38
CA ARG A 101 -13.67 -3.38 19.45
C ARG A 101 -13.13 -2.56 18.28
N ALA A 102 -11.83 -2.66 17.98
CA ALA A 102 -11.20 -1.94 16.87
C ALA A 102 -11.80 -2.36 15.52
N HIS A 103 -12.04 -3.67 15.33
CA HIS A 103 -12.68 -4.18 14.12
C HIS A 103 -14.13 -3.69 13.98
N ALA A 104 -14.88 -3.61 15.07
CA ALA A 104 -16.24 -3.07 15.05
C ALA A 104 -16.28 -1.57 14.69
N ILE A 105 -15.35 -0.75 15.20
CA ILE A 105 -15.24 0.68 14.86
C ILE A 105 -14.97 0.86 13.37
N ASP A 106 -14.03 0.08 12.82
CA ASP A 106 -13.65 0.10 11.41
C ASP A 106 -14.82 -0.33 10.51
N ALA A 107 -15.48 -1.45 10.84
CA ALA A 107 -16.62 -1.97 10.09
C ALA A 107 -17.85 -1.05 10.12
N LEU A 108 -18.09 -0.35 11.24
CA LEU A 108 -19.22 0.56 11.42
C LEU A 108 -18.90 2.01 11.05
N SER A 109 -17.67 2.32 10.62
CA SER A 109 -17.22 3.68 10.30
C SER A 109 -17.50 4.70 11.42
N GLY A 110 -17.43 4.26 12.68
CA GLY A 110 -17.73 5.09 13.85
C GLY A 110 -19.21 5.35 14.13
N GLN A 111 -20.14 4.63 13.51
CA GLN A 111 -21.57 4.69 13.82
C GLN A 111 -21.96 3.80 15.01
N PRO A 112 -23.03 4.15 15.75
CA PRO A 112 -23.43 3.40 16.93
C PRO A 112 -23.94 1.99 16.61
N LEU A 113 -23.53 1.01 17.41
CA LEU A 113 -24.00 -0.37 17.29
C LEU A 113 -25.28 -0.61 18.11
N VAL A 114 -26.42 -0.75 17.41
CA VAL A 114 -27.71 -1.08 18.05
C VAL A 114 -28.10 -2.53 17.75
N VAL A 115 -28.27 -3.33 18.80
CA VAL A 115 -28.73 -4.72 18.69
C VAL A 115 -30.18 -4.82 19.14
N VAL A 116 -31.07 -5.15 18.21
CA VAL A 116 -32.48 -5.41 18.49
C VAL A 116 -32.71 -6.91 18.50
N SER A 117 -33.21 -7.45 19.62
CA SER A 117 -33.53 -8.86 19.72
C SER A 117 -34.83 -9.07 20.48
N ASN A 118 -35.54 -10.15 20.16
CA ASN A 118 -36.81 -10.51 20.80
C ASN A 118 -36.63 -11.03 22.25
N ARG A 119 -35.38 -11.10 22.75
CA ARG A 119 -35.06 -11.61 24.09
C ARG A 119 -34.24 -10.58 24.84
N GLU A 120 -34.81 -10.05 25.91
CA GLU A 120 -34.11 -9.11 26.78
C GLU A 120 -32.92 -9.79 27.50
N PRO A 121 -31.79 -9.09 27.67
CA PRO A 121 -30.61 -9.64 28.32
C PRO A 121 -30.78 -9.87 29.84
N TYR A 122 -31.76 -9.22 30.45
CA TYR A 122 -32.09 -9.35 31.86
C TYR A 122 -33.60 -9.41 32.04
N MET A 123 -34.06 -10.27 32.94
CA MET A 123 -35.46 -10.33 33.38
C MET A 123 -35.55 -9.93 34.85
N HIS A 124 -36.51 -9.09 35.19
CA HIS A 124 -36.82 -8.78 36.58
C HIS A 124 -37.90 -9.75 37.08
N GLN A 125 -37.61 -10.47 38.17
CA GLN A 125 -38.55 -11.35 38.83
C GLN A 125 -38.70 -10.94 40.29
N LEU A 126 -39.93 -10.96 40.82
CA LEU A 126 -40.11 -10.81 42.26
C LEU A 126 -39.86 -12.16 42.94
N ARG A 127 -38.89 -12.20 43.85
CA ARG A 127 -38.72 -13.31 44.80
C ARG A 127 -38.88 -12.76 46.20
N ASP A 128 -39.77 -13.35 46.98
CA ASP A 128 -40.03 -12.98 48.38
C ASP A 128 -40.31 -11.48 48.57
N GLY A 129 -41.10 -10.89 47.66
CA GLY A 129 -41.46 -9.47 47.69
C GLY A 129 -40.34 -8.50 47.31
N LYS A 130 -39.16 -9.00 46.91
CA LYS A 130 -38.03 -8.18 46.46
C LYS A 130 -37.77 -8.36 44.95
N PRO A 131 -37.52 -7.27 44.21
CA PRO A 131 -37.13 -7.37 42.81
C PRO A 131 -35.73 -8.01 42.71
N SER A 132 -35.63 -9.09 41.93
CA SER A 132 -34.41 -9.83 41.65
C SER A 132 -34.14 -9.83 40.14
N LEU A 133 -32.88 -9.58 39.77
CA LEU A 133 -32.43 -9.59 38.38
C LEU A 133 -31.95 -11.01 38.01
N VAL A 134 -32.55 -11.61 37.00
CA VAL A 134 -32.18 -12.95 36.52
C VAL A 134 -31.78 -12.88 35.06
N ARG A 135 -30.63 -13.47 34.71
CA ARG A 135 -30.25 -13.66 33.30
C ARG A 135 -30.96 -14.89 32.74
N PRO A 136 -31.75 -14.78 31.66
CA PRO A 136 -32.35 -15.94 31.02
C PRO A 136 -31.28 -16.86 30.44
N ALA A 137 -31.49 -18.17 30.52
CA ALA A 137 -30.67 -19.15 29.80
C ALA A 137 -31.03 -19.12 28.31
N SER A 138 -30.48 -18.14 27.58
CA SER A 138 -30.71 -17.96 26.15
C SER A 138 -29.39 -17.92 25.41
N GLY A 139 -29.18 -18.84 24.47
CA GLY A 139 -27.94 -18.90 23.68
C GLY A 139 -27.66 -17.61 22.89
N LEU A 140 -28.72 -16.88 22.51
CA LEU A 140 -28.59 -15.58 21.85
C LEU A 140 -27.98 -14.52 22.79
N VAL A 141 -28.45 -14.45 24.04
CA VAL A 141 -27.96 -13.49 25.04
C VAL A 141 -26.53 -13.85 25.45
N THR A 142 -26.24 -15.14 25.63
CA THR A 142 -24.90 -15.62 25.98
C THR A 142 -23.87 -15.33 24.88
N GLY A 143 -24.28 -15.39 23.61
CA GLY A 143 -23.39 -15.06 22.48
C GLY A 143 -23.18 -13.56 22.28
N LEU A 144 -24.20 -12.74 22.53
CA LEU A 144 -24.14 -11.29 22.31
C LEU A 144 -23.54 -10.50 23.49
N ASP A 145 -23.69 -10.98 24.74
CA ASP A 145 -23.18 -10.28 25.94
C ASP A 145 -21.67 -9.97 25.85
N PRO A 146 -20.78 -10.89 25.43
CA PRO A 146 -19.35 -10.59 25.28
C PRO A 146 -19.06 -9.55 24.19
N VAL A 147 -19.81 -9.58 23.09
CA VAL A 147 -19.67 -8.65 21.96
C VAL A 147 -20.10 -7.24 22.39
N LEU A 148 -21.25 -7.13 23.03
CA LEU A 148 -21.76 -5.85 23.56
C LEU A 148 -20.85 -5.28 24.66
N ARG A 149 -20.29 -6.13 25.54
CA ARG A 149 -19.30 -5.71 26.54
C ARG A 149 -17.97 -5.27 25.93
N ALA A 150 -17.54 -5.93 24.86
CA ALA A 150 -16.29 -5.59 24.17
C ALA A 150 -16.41 -4.28 23.40
N THR A 151 -17.53 -4.09 22.71
CA THR A 151 -17.84 -2.88 21.95
C THR A 151 -18.31 -1.74 22.85
N GLY A 152 -18.80 -2.03 24.06
CA GLY A 152 -19.27 -1.01 25.00
C GLY A 152 -20.50 -0.25 24.51
N GLY A 153 -21.20 -0.78 23.49
CA GLY A 153 -22.26 -0.07 22.79
C GLY A 153 -21.78 1.21 22.09
N LEU A 154 -20.50 1.23 21.65
CA LEU A 154 -19.89 2.28 20.82
C LEU A 154 -20.91 2.95 19.91
#